data_AF-A0AAD2GSE0-F1
#
_entry.id   AF-A0AAD2GSE0-F1
#
_cell.length_a   1.000
_cell.length_b   1.000
_cell.length_c   1.000
_cell.angle_alpha   90.00
_cell.angle_beta   90.00
_cell.angle_gamma   90.00
#
_symmetry.space_group_name_H-M   'P 1'
#
loop_
_entity.id
_entity.type
_entity.pdbx_description
1 polymer ?
#
loop_
_entity_poly.entity_id
_entity_poly.type
_entity_poly.pdbx_seq_one_letter_code
_entity_poly.pdbx_strand_id
1 'polypeptide(L)'
;MPCSDRTADFRQVARDKENQLPQTKRRKTTRPGAEHDTEVISGKEYVAEAYVVLDHITTLTRMLASIRRPYLNVDSRPATHQTPKTLDLESGESSWASIRSLSNQERDQIDLQTRVILTRCADRVKEMEALEKRRVELVASKTNPLARLLPLRLRQDSTNVASDFVAAHHASITWFLNRRLAEASQSQKEMQEERVKRQLERSRTLGSSAAREMRSLGSEPLSPPEPPGAAPSSSWLGGASSSFLSATMGSPSPQRASVPVPELAIPSDDDDDEDIELSQSQILQFETENANILRNVQDTLESVQQAEARLMDISALQMELVTHLTKQTQLTDQLFEDAIATTSTVEKGNVQLQEARRRGKDSRLFILVFLVGASMALLFLHYY
;
A
#
# COMPACT_ATOMS: atom_id res chain seq x y z
N MET A 1 -18.34 -21.17 26.52
CA MET A 1 -17.51 -22.20 27.17
C MET A 1 -16.32 -21.51 27.82
N PRO A 2 -16.23 -21.40 29.14
CA PRO A 2 -15.08 -20.78 29.79
C PRO A 2 -13.84 -21.70 29.62
N CYS A 3 -12.75 -21.15 29.08
CA CYS A 3 -11.48 -21.85 28.93
C CYS A 3 -10.92 -22.16 30.33
N SER A 4 -10.86 -23.42 30.71
CA SER A 4 -10.27 -23.85 31.98
C SER A 4 -8.77 -23.99 31.81
N ASP A 5 -7.99 -23.17 32.52
CA ASP A 5 -6.53 -23.26 32.47
C ASP A 5 -6.05 -24.57 33.14
N ARG A 6 -5.63 -25.52 32.31
CA ARG A 6 -5.10 -26.84 32.73
C ARG A 6 -3.57 -26.90 32.77
N THR A 7 -2.90 -25.73 32.76
CA THR A 7 -1.44 -25.69 32.73
C THR A 7 -0.81 -26.35 33.96
N ALA A 8 -1.46 -26.28 35.13
CA ALA A 8 -1.00 -26.92 36.35
C ALA A 8 -1.05 -28.45 36.26
N ASP A 9 -2.18 -29.01 35.84
CA ASP A 9 -2.38 -30.45 35.63
C ASP A 9 -1.34 -31.00 34.64
N PHE A 10 -1.12 -30.27 33.53
CA PHE A 10 -0.12 -30.65 32.54
C PHE A 10 1.30 -30.70 33.12
N ARG A 11 1.71 -29.69 33.91
CA ARG A 11 3.04 -29.67 34.55
C ARG A 11 3.21 -30.84 35.52
N GLN A 12 2.16 -31.22 36.24
CA GLN A 12 2.20 -32.33 37.18
C GLN A 12 2.39 -33.66 36.45
N VAL A 13 1.58 -33.92 35.42
CA VAL A 13 1.69 -35.12 34.59
C VAL A 13 3.07 -35.20 33.90
N ALA A 14 3.61 -34.07 33.45
CA ALA A 14 4.94 -34.01 32.84
C ALA A 14 6.05 -34.42 33.82
N ARG A 15 6.01 -33.93 35.06
CA ARG A 15 6.97 -34.30 36.13
C ARG A 15 6.86 -35.77 36.50
N ASP A 16 5.64 -36.29 36.62
CA ASP A 16 5.39 -37.69 36.95
C ASP A 16 5.93 -38.62 35.86
N LYS A 17 5.80 -38.21 34.59
CA LYS A 17 6.38 -38.94 33.45
C LYS A 17 7.89 -38.83 33.37
N GLU A 18 8.47 -37.70 33.73
CA GLU A 18 9.93 -37.53 33.80
C GLU A 18 10.53 -38.48 34.85
N ASN A 19 9.89 -38.60 36.01
CA ASN A 19 10.32 -39.47 37.10
C ASN A 19 10.20 -40.97 36.78
N GLN A 20 9.33 -41.35 35.84
CA GLN A 20 9.13 -42.74 35.40
C GLN A 20 10.18 -43.20 34.37
N LEU A 21 10.98 -42.30 33.80
CA LEU A 21 11.99 -42.65 32.79
C LEU A 21 13.34 -42.99 33.45
N PRO A 22 13.97 -44.16 33.15
CA PRO A 22 15.28 -44.52 33.71
C PRO A 22 16.36 -43.50 33.28
N GLN A 23 17.30 -43.18 34.18
CA GLN A 23 18.32 -42.13 33.96
C GLN A 23 19.18 -42.34 32.70
N THR A 24 19.33 -43.56 32.19
CA THR A 24 20.03 -43.86 30.94
C THR A 24 19.30 -43.40 29.67
N LYS A 25 18.01 -43.06 29.78
CA LYS A 25 17.20 -42.40 28.73
C LYS A 25 17.01 -40.91 28.95
N ARG A 26 17.55 -40.32 30.04
CA ARG A 26 17.87 -38.89 30.09
C ARG A 26 19.03 -38.67 29.12
N ARG A 27 18.77 -38.85 27.82
CA ARG A 27 19.63 -38.33 26.77
C ARG A 27 19.63 -36.84 27.04
N LYS A 28 20.70 -36.37 27.69
CA LYS A 28 21.07 -34.97 27.79
C LYS A 28 20.79 -34.45 26.39
N THR A 29 19.72 -33.67 26.23
CA THR A 29 19.45 -33.01 24.96
C THR A 29 20.73 -32.26 24.70
N THR A 30 21.50 -32.71 23.71
CA THR A 30 22.75 -32.06 23.34
C THR A 30 22.37 -30.59 23.21
N ARG A 31 22.94 -29.76 24.09
CA ARG A 31 22.65 -28.32 24.12
C ARG A 31 22.71 -27.88 22.66
N PRO A 32 21.67 -27.25 22.11
CA PRO A 32 21.71 -26.84 20.72
C PRO A 32 23.02 -26.08 20.51
N GLY A 33 23.80 -26.50 19.51
CA GLY A 33 25.11 -25.93 19.27
C GLY A 33 25.00 -24.42 19.05
N ALA A 34 26.10 -23.69 19.23
CA ALA A 34 26.16 -22.23 19.06
C ALA A 34 25.55 -21.74 17.73
N GLU A 35 25.56 -22.56 16.68
CA GLU A 35 24.93 -22.25 15.38
C GLU A 35 23.40 -22.12 15.45
N HIS A 36 22.71 -22.93 16.26
CA HIS A 36 21.26 -22.85 16.40
C HIS A 36 20.85 -21.58 17.16
N ASP A 37 21.62 -21.20 18.18
CA ASP A 37 21.39 -19.96 18.91
C ASP A 37 21.58 -18.74 17.99
N THR A 38 22.56 -18.75 17.09
CA THR A 38 22.73 -17.67 16.10
C THR A 38 21.57 -17.57 15.11
N GLU A 39 21.05 -18.70 14.60
CA GLU A 39 19.92 -18.66 13.67
C GLU A 39 18.63 -18.15 14.33
N VAL A 40 18.41 -18.50 15.60
CA VAL A 40 17.25 -18.02 16.38
C VAL A 40 17.35 -16.52 16.65
N ILE A 41 18.56 -16.01 16.90
CA ILE A 41 18.79 -14.56 17.08
C ILE A 41 18.54 -13.82 15.76
N SER A 42 19.10 -14.29 14.65
CA SER A 42 18.88 -13.68 13.33
C SER A 42 17.40 -13.72 12.90
N GLY A 43 16.67 -14.79 13.22
CA GLY A 43 15.22 -14.84 12.96
C GLY A 43 14.44 -13.81 13.78
N LYS A 44 14.82 -13.57 15.04
CA LYS A 44 14.20 -12.53 15.87
C LYS A 44 14.50 -11.13 15.36
N GLU A 45 15.73 -10.87 14.91
CA GLU A 45 16.13 -9.61 14.30
C GLU A 45 15.33 -9.33 13.02
N TYR A 46 15.17 -10.34 12.16
CA TYR A 46 14.35 -10.26 10.95
C TYR A 46 12.90 -9.88 11.26
N VAL A 47 12.28 -10.54 12.24
CA VAL A 47 10.89 -10.25 12.63
C VAL A 47 10.78 -8.88 13.30
N ALA A 48 11.75 -8.47 14.12
CA ALA A 48 11.76 -7.15 14.73
C ALA A 48 11.83 -6.04 13.67
N GLU A 49 12.67 -6.23 12.65
CA GLU A 49 12.75 -5.34 11.49
C GLU A 49 11.43 -5.27 10.72
N ALA A 50 10.77 -6.42 10.52
CA ALA A 50 9.45 -6.49 9.89
C ALA A 50 8.41 -5.63 10.64
N TYR A 51 8.42 -5.67 11.97
CA TYR A 51 7.52 -4.85 12.79
C TYR A 51 7.81 -3.36 12.67
N VAL A 52 9.08 -2.96 12.58
CA VAL A 52 9.46 -1.55 12.35
C VAL A 52 8.93 -1.07 11.00
N VAL A 53 9.09 -1.86 9.94
CA VAL A 53 8.54 -1.53 8.62
C VAL A 53 7.02 -1.46 8.65
N LEU A 54 6.37 -2.41 9.32
CA LEU A 54 4.91 -2.42 9.47
C LEU A 54 4.42 -1.17 10.21
N ASP A 55 5.09 -0.77 11.29
CA ASP A 55 4.74 0.43 12.05
C ASP A 55 4.77 1.66 11.14
N HIS A 56 5.87 1.87 10.39
CA HIS A 56 5.96 2.97 9.42
C HIS A 56 4.84 2.95 8.37
N ILE A 57 4.53 1.78 7.79
CA ILE A 57 3.47 1.66 6.78
C ILE A 57 2.09 1.96 7.41
N THR A 58 1.82 1.45 8.61
CA THR A 58 0.52 1.66 9.27
C THR A 58 0.34 3.12 9.71
N THR A 59 1.36 3.75 10.27
CA THR A 59 1.37 5.17 10.62
C THR A 59 1.16 6.03 9.39
N LEU A 60 1.85 5.74 8.29
CA LEU A 60 1.65 6.45 7.01
C LEU A 60 0.23 6.27 6.48
N THR A 61 -0.31 5.05 6.50
CA THR A 61 -1.67 4.77 6.01
C THR A 61 -2.73 5.51 6.83
N ARG A 62 -2.59 5.54 8.16
CA ARG A 62 -3.50 6.30 9.04
C ARG A 62 -3.39 7.80 8.80
N MET A 63 -2.17 8.31 8.66
CA MET A 63 -1.92 9.71 8.35
C MET A 63 -2.58 10.10 7.02
N LEU A 64 -2.34 9.35 5.93
CA LEU A 64 -2.95 9.59 4.61
C LEU A 64 -4.49 9.60 4.69
N ALA A 65 -5.08 8.69 5.47
CA ALA A 65 -6.53 8.66 5.69
C ALA A 65 -7.02 9.93 6.44
N SER A 66 -6.30 10.39 7.46
CA SER A 66 -6.66 11.59 8.24
C SER A 66 -6.59 12.87 7.42
N ILE A 67 -5.56 13.01 6.57
CA ILE A 67 -5.35 14.22 5.77
C ILE A 67 -6.12 14.22 4.46
N ARG A 68 -6.77 13.10 4.06
CA ARG A 68 -7.48 13.00 2.78
C ARG A 68 -8.47 14.16 2.56
N ARG A 69 -9.27 14.50 3.57
CA ARG A 69 -10.26 15.60 3.46
C ARG A 69 -9.59 16.97 3.29
N PRO A 70 -8.70 17.43 4.20
CA PRO A 70 -8.03 18.72 4.04
C PRO A 70 -7.10 18.80 2.82
N TYR A 71 -6.54 17.66 2.38
CA TYR A 71 -5.70 17.57 1.20
C TYR A 71 -6.48 17.83 -0.10
N LEU A 72 -7.67 17.26 -0.24
CA LEU A 72 -8.50 17.39 -1.45
C LEU A 72 -9.25 18.74 -1.54
N ASN A 73 -9.36 19.47 -0.43
CA ASN A 73 -9.98 20.79 -0.38
C ASN A 73 -9.04 21.86 -0.96
N VAL A 74 -9.06 22.06 -2.27
CA VAL A 74 -8.21 23.05 -2.99
C VAL A 74 -8.66 24.51 -2.70
N ASP A 75 -9.88 24.73 -2.21
CA ASP A 75 -10.50 26.06 -2.05
C ASP A 75 -10.06 26.85 -0.81
N SER A 76 -8.88 26.56 -0.27
CA SER A 76 -8.42 27.27 0.93
C SER A 76 -7.99 28.68 0.57
N ARG A 77 -8.87 29.66 0.78
CA ARG A 77 -8.49 31.06 1.06
C ARG A 77 -7.30 31.03 2.01
N PRO A 78 -6.28 31.89 1.83
CA PRO A 78 -5.08 31.85 2.65
C PRO A 78 -5.49 31.92 4.12
N ALA A 79 -5.31 30.81 4.83
CA ALA A 79 -5.54 30.76 6.26
C ALA A 79 -4.42 31.58 6.90
N THR A 80 -4.80 32.71 7.48
CA THR A 80 -3.90 33.59 8.22
C THR A 80 -3.17 32.78 9.30
N HIS A 81 -1.84 32.70 9.18
CA HIS A 81 -0.89 32.06 10.11
C HIS A 81 -1.10 30.56 10.39
N GLN A 82 -0.44 29.70 9.61
CA GLN A 82 -0.06 28.35 10.06
C GLN A 82 1.46 28.18 9.92
N THR A 83 2.08 27.70 11.01
CA THR A 83 3.51 27.37 11.05
C THR A 83 3.77 26.14 10.17
N PRO A 84 4.85 26.12 9.36
CA PRO A 84 5.17 24.96 8.52
C PRO A 84 5.42 23.73 9.41
N LYS A 85 4.51 22.75 9.34
CA LYS A 85 4.67 21.49 10.07
C LYS A 85 5.46 20.50 9.21
N THR A 86 6.67 20.18 9.64
CA THR A 86 7.46 19.08 9.07
C THR A 86 6.79 17.75 9.41
N LEU A 87 6.69 16.81 8.46
CA LEU A 87 6.23 15.45 8.77
C LEU A 87 7.19 14.79 9.76
N ASP A 88 6.74 14.72 11.00
CA ASP A 88 7.36 13.92 12.03
C ASP A 88 6.50 12.66 12.20
N LEU A 89 7.04 11.52 11.75
CA LEU A 89 6.43 10.20 11.89
C LEU A 89 6.35 9.76 13.37
N GLU A 90 7.15 10.38 14.24
CA GLU A 90 7.16 10.14 15.68
C GLU A 90 6.10 10.97 16.42
N SER A 91 5.67 12.10 15.83
CA SER A 91 4.59 12.93 16.37
C SER A 91 3.25 12.25 16.13
N GLY A 92 2.70 11.70 17.22
CA GLY A 92 1.48 10.89 17.24
C GLY A 92 0.24 11.48 16.56
N GLU A 93 -0.74 10.60 16.36
CA GLU A 93 -1.99 10.75 15.57
C GLU A 93 -2.74 12.08 15.74
N SER A 94 -2.62 12.75 16.89
CA SER A 94 -3.29 14.03 17.18
C SER A 94 -2.81 15.20 16.32
N SER A 95 -1.57 15.18 15.83
CA SER A 95 -1.01 16.30 15.05
C SER A 95 -1.73 16.48 13.71
N TRP A 96 -2.14 15.37 13.08
CA TRP A 96 -2.72 15.34 11.74
C TRP A 96 -4.24 15.47 11.73
N ALA A 97 -4.92 14.96 12.77
CA ALA A 97 -6.38 15.06 12.89
C ALA A 97 -6.91 16.48 13.11
N SER A 98 -6.05 17.40 13.58
CA SER A 98 -6.42 18.80 13.87
C SER A 98 -6.35 19.74 12.65
N ILE A 99 -5.82 19.27 11.52
CA ILE A 99 -5.55 20.11 10.34
C ILE A 99 -6.83 20.24 9.50
N ARG A 100 -7.37 21.46 9.41
CA ARG A 100 -8.63 21.75 8.69
C ARG A 100 -8.43 22.17 7.22
N SER A 101 -7.26 22.71 6.89
CA SER A 101 -6.88 23.17 5.55
C SER A 101 -5.36 23.10 5.39
N LEU A 102 -4.88 22.77 4.19
CA LEU A 102 -3.46 22.77 3.82
C LEU A 102 -3.21 23.81 2.72
N SER A 103 -2.03 24.43 2.71
CA SER A 103 -1.56 25.23 1.57
C SER A 103 -1.10 24.33 0.41
N ASN A 104 -0.97 24.87 -0.81
CA ASN A 104 -0.48 24.09 -1.95
C ASN A 104 0.95 23.57 -1.70
N GLN A 105 1.79 24.40 -1.07
CA GLN A 105 3.16 24.06 -0.70
C GLN A 105 3.24 22.96 0.36
N GLU A 106 2.37 22.99 1.38
CA GLU A 106 2.33 21.92 2.39
C GLU A 106 1.86 20.59 1.79
N ARG A 107 0.90 20.62 0.86
CA ARG A 107 0.50 19.41 0.12
C ARG A 107 1.66 18.81 -0.67
N ASP A 108 2.44 19.66 -1.34
CA ASP A 108 3.62 19.23 -2.10
C ASP A 108 4.71 18.63 -1.20
N GLN A 109 4.91 19.20 -0.02
CA GLN A 109 5.84 18.67 0.98
C GLN A 109 5.36 17.31 1.49
N ILE A 110 4.06 17.17 1.75
CA ILE A 110 3.44 15.90 2.17
C ILE A 110 3.62 14.82 1.11
N ASP A 111 3.41 15.15 -0.18
CA ASP A 111 3.61 14.24 -1.29
C ASP A 111 5.06 13.75 -1.38
N LEU A 112 6.01 14.68 -1.27
CA LEU A 112 7.44 14.36 -1.33
C LEU A 112 7.85 13.45 -0.17
N GLN A 113 7.44 13.77 1.05
CA GLN A 113 7.79 12.99 2.23
C GLN A 113 7.11 11.61 2.22
N THR A 114 5.82 11.53 1.85
CA THR A 114 5.10 10.25 1.69
C THR A 114 5.85 9.36 0.70
N ARG A 115 6.27 9.90 -0.45
CA ARG A 115 7.04 9.16 -1.44
C ARG A 115 8.36 8.62 -0.87
N VAL A 116 9.13 9.46 -0.17
CA VAL A 116 10.40 9.06 0.45
C VAL A 116 10.21 7.93 1.46
N ILE A 117 9.13 7.97 2.23
CA ILE A 117 8.80 6.92 3.21
C ILE A 117 8.43 5.62 2.48
N LEU A 118 7.58 5.69 1.45
CA LEU A 118 7.21 4.51 0.67
C LEU A 118 8.42 3.86 -0.02
N THR A 119 9.30 4.65 -0.64
CA THR A 119 10.52 4.12 -1.26
C THR A 119 11.43 3.48 -0.23
N ARG A 120 11.64 4.14 0.92
CA ARG A 120 12.48 3.60 1.99
C ARG A 120 11.92 2.30 2.56
N CYS A 121 10.60 2.22 2.77
CA CYS A 121 9.96 0.98 3.19
C CYS A 121 10.10 -0.12 2.13
N ALA A 122 9.94 0.21 0.85
CA ALA A 122 10.09 -0.76 -0.25
C ALA A 122 11.52 -1.29 -0.35
N ASP A 123 12.52 -0.42 -0.22
CA ASP A 123 13.93 -0.80 -0.21
C ASP A 123 14.26 -1.69 0.99
N ARG A 124 13.70 -1.40 2.17
CA ARG A 124 13.88 -2.24 3.36
C ARG A 124 13.25 -3.62 3.18
N VAL A 125 12.06 -3.71 2.59
CA VAL A 125 11.44 -5.01 2.27
C VAL A 125 12.28 -5.79 1.25
N LYS A 126 12.82 -5.14 0.22
CA LYS A 126 13.75 -5.77 -0.74
C LYS A 126 15.03 -6.28 -0.07
N GLU A 127 15.56 -5.54 0.90
CA GLU A 127 16.71 -5.97 1.68
C GLU A 127 16.40 -7.23 2.51
N MET A 128 15.25 -7.25 3.19
CA MET A 128 14.78 -8.42 3.92
C MET A 128 14.63 -9.66 3.01
N GLU A 129 14.07 -9.50 1.82
CA GLU A 129 13.95 -10.58 0.84
C GLU A 129 15.33 -11.08 0.37
N ALA A 130 16.28 -10.18 0.16
CA ALA A 130 17.65 -10.55 -0.19
C ALA A 130 18.36 -11.29 0.94
N LEU A 131 18.11 -10.91 2.20
CA LEU A 131 18.63 -11.62 3.37
C LEU A 131 18.07 -13.04 3.46
N GLU A 132 16.76 -13.22 3.24
CA GLU A 132 16.15 -14.56 3.23
C GLU A 132 16.67 -15.40 2.07
N LYS A 133 16.80 -14.83 0.87
CA LYS A 133 17.39 -15.52 -0.27
C LYS A 133 18.81 -16.03 0.03
N ARG A 134 19.65 -15.19 0.64
CA ARG A 134 20.99 -15.60 1.09
C ARG A 134 20.94 -16.71 2.14
N ARG A 135 19.99 -16.66 3.08
CA ARG A 135 19.79 -17.73 4.07
C ARG A 135 19.46 -19.06 3.38
N VAL A 136 18.51 -19.06 2.45
CA VAL A 136 18.13 -20.27 1.70
C VAL A 136 19.31 -20.82 0.88
N GLU A 137 20.07 -19.96 0.22
CA GLU A 137 21.28 -20.36 -0.53
C GLU A 137 22.35 -20.97 0.39
N LEU A 138 22.57 -20.39 1.57
CA LEU A 138 23.51 -20.92 2.55
C LEU A 138 23.05 -22.29 3.08
N VAL A 139 21.76 -22.45 3.41
CA VAL A 139 21.20 -23.74 3.82
C VAL A 139 21.34 -24.77 2.70
N ALA A 140 21.05 -24.39 1.45
CA ALA A 140 21.23 -25.26 0.29
C ALA A 140 22.71 -25.67 0.08
N SER A 141 23.64 -24.74 0.28
CA SER A 141 25.10 -25.00 0.16
C SER A 141 25.64 -25.91 1.25
N LYS A 142 25.06 -25.87 2.45
CA LYS A 142 25.41 -26.76 3.58
C LYS A 142 24.94 -28.20 3.37
N THR A 143 23.99 -28.46 2.45
CA THR A 143 23.57 -29.83 2.16
C THR A 143 24.68 -30.60 1.43
N ASN A 144 25.18 -31.68 2.06
CA ASN A 144 26.27 -32.48 1.51
C ASN A 144 25.95 -32.98 0.07
N PRO A 145 26.89 -32.88 -0.89
CA PRO A 145 26.65 -33.35 -2.26
C PRO A 145 26.39 -34.85 -2.32
N LEU A 146 26.96 -35.64 -1.41
CA LEU A 146 26.71 -37.07 -1.28
C LEU A 146 25.31 -37.38 -0.73
N ALA A 147 24.68 -36.46 0.02
CA ALA A 147 23.29 -36.61 0.45
C ALA A 147 22.31 -36.49 -0.72
N ARG A 148 22.72 -35.95 -1.88
CA ARG A 148 21.90 -35.95 -3.11
C ARG A 148 21.77 -37.34 -3.74
N LEU A 149 22.72 -38.24 -3.49
CA LEU A 149 22.68 -39.63 -3.98
C LEU A 149 21.84 -40.56 -3.09
N LEU A 150 21.47 -40.11 -1.88
CA LEU A 150 20.62 -40.89 -1.00
C LEU A 150 19.16 -40.84 -1.47
N PRO A 151 18.42 -41.96 -1.39
CA PRO A 151 17.01 -41.99 -1.75
C PRO A 151 16.24 -40.97 -0.89
N LEU A 152 15.30 -40.26 -1.52
CA LEU A 152 14.56 -39.12 -0.96
C LEU A 152 13.99 -39.36 0.46
N ARG A 153 13.71 -40.62 0.81
CA ARG A 153 13.22 -41.07 2.13
C ARG A 153 14.24 -40.94 3.27
N LEU A 154 15.54 -40.89 2.97
CA LEU A 154 16.63 -40.77 3.96
C LEU A 154 17.26 -39.36 3.96
N ARG A 155 16.78 -38.47 3.09
CA ARG A 155 17.34 -37.13 2.87
C ARG A 155 16.64 -36.04 3.71
N GLN A 156 15.53 -36.37 4.37
CA GLN A 156 14.76 -35.43 5.20
C GLN A 156 15.34 -35.34 6.61
N ASP A 157 16.39 -34.54 6.76
CA ASP A 157 16.83 -34.09 8.07
C ASP A 157 15.81 -33.10 8.65
N SER A 158 15.39 -33.31 9.91
CA SER A 158 14.43 -32.47 10.62
C SER A 158 14.81 -30.98 10.65
N THR A 159 16.10 -30.67 10.49
CA THR A 159 16.62 -29.30 10.42
C THR A 159 16.26 -28.59 9.11
N ASN A 160 16.19 -29.30 7.99
CA ASN A 160 15.79 -28.73 6.71
C ASN A 160 14.29 -28.38 6.72
N VAL A 161 13.44 -29.23 7.33
CA VAL A 161 12.00 -28.94 7.44
C VAL A 161 11.73 -27.67 8.25
N ALA A 162 12.44 -27.49 9.37
CA ALA A 162 12.32 -26.27 10.16
C ALA A 162 12.80 -25.05 9.37
N SER A 163 13.87 -25.18 8.58
CA SER A 163 14.34 -24.12 7.70
C SER A 163 13.34 -23.78 6.59
N ASP A 164 12.71 -24.79 5.97
CA ASP A 164 11.72 -24.59 4.91
C ASP A 164 10.47 -23.86 5.44
N PHE A 165 10.04 -24.19 6.67
CA PHE A 165 8.95 -23.47 7.33
C PHE A 165 9.32 -22.03 7.68
N VAL A 166 10.55 -21.80 8.16
CA VAL A 166 11.05 -20.43 8.43
C VAL A 166 11.10 -19.63 7.14
N ALA A 167 11.56 -20.21 6.03
CA ALA A 167 11.58 -19.57 4.73
C ALA A 167 10.17 -19.23 4.22
N ALA A 168 9.21 -20.16 4.33
CA ALA A 168 7.80 -19.92 4.00
C ALA A 168 7.19 -18.81 4.89
N HIS A 169 7.50 -18.81 6.19
CA HIS A 169 7.07 -17.78 7.12
C HIS A 169 7.64 -16.41 6.76
N HIS A 170 8.95 -16.31 6.53
CA HIS A 170 9.62 -15.08 6.13
C HIS A 170 9.12 -14.54 4.78
N ALA A 171 8.86 -15.42 3.81
CA ALA A 171 8.24 -15.07 2.54
C ALA A 171 6.81 -14.54 2.71
N SER A 172 6.02 -15.15 3.60
CA SER A 172 4.67 -14.65 3.91
C SER A 172 4.69 -13.28 4.61
N ILE A 173 5.70 -13.00 5.44
CA ILE A 173 5.89 -11.69 6.08
C ILE A 173 6.18 -10.63 5.02
N THR A 174 7.16 -10.85 4.14
CA THR A 174 7.51 -9.88 3.09
C THR A 174 6.36 -9.68 2.10
N TRP A 175 5.64 -10.75 1.76
CA TRP A 175 4.41 -10.65 0.97
C TRP A 175 3.37 -9.77 1.64
N PHE A 176 3.12 -9.95 2.94
CA PHE A 176 2.17 -9.13 3.69
C PHE A 176 2.60 -7.65 3.74
N LEU A 177 3.89 -7.38 3.97
CA LEU A 177 4.42 -6.02 3.95
C LEU A 177 4.28 -5.37 2.57
N ASN A 178 4.66 -6.07 1.50
CA ASN A 178 4.52 -5.59 0.12
C ASN A 178 3.05 -5.33 -0.23
N ARG A 179 2.13 -6.18 0.23
CA ARG A 179 0.69 -5.95 0.06
C ARG A 179 0.24 -4.66 0.73
N ARG A 180 0.64 -4.44 1.99
CA ARG A 180 0.31 -3.20 2.73
C ARG A 180 0.92 -1.96 2.07
N LEU A 181 2.14 -2.08 1.58
CA LEU A 181 2.83 -1.00 0.88
C LEU A 181 2.13 -0.67 -0.45
N ALA A 182 1.70 -1.69 -1.20
CA ALA A 182 0.90 -1.52 -2.40
C ALA A 182 -0.45 -0.82 -2.10
N GLU A 183 -1.17 -1.23 -1.04
CA GLU A 183 -2.41 -0.58 -0.58
C GLU A 183 -2.18 0.91 -0.21
N ALA A 184 -1.09 1.22 0.50
CA ALA A 184 -0.74 2.59 0.87
C ALA A 184 -0.37 3.44 -0.37
N SER A 185 0.42 2.88 -1.31
CA SER A 185 0.79 3.55 -2.55
C SER A 185 -0.42 3.83 -3.45
N GLN A 186 -1.38 2.92 -3.50
CA GLN A 186 -2.64 3.10 -4.22
C GLN A 186 -3.45 4.25 -3.60
N SER A 187 -3.55 4.30 -2.27
CA SER A 187 -4.25 5.38 -1.57
C SER A 187 -3.62 6.76 -1.84
N GLN A 188 -2.28 6.85 -1.88
CA GLN A 188 -1.59 8.08 -2.25
C GLN A 188 -1.87 8.47 -3.70
N LYS A 189 -1.76 7.52 -4.64
CA LYS A 189 -2.01 7.77 -6.06
C LYS A 189 -3.42 8.28 -6.29
N GLU A 190 -4.45 7.66 -5.71
CA GLU A 190 -5.84 8.11 -5.84
C GLU A 190 -6.01 9.58 -5.40
N MET A 191 -5.39 9.97 -4.28
CA MET A 191 -5.42 11.36 -3.82
C MET A 191 -4.70 12.30 -4.78
N GLN A 192 -3.58 11.89 -5.37
CA GLN A 192 -2.85 12.70 -6.34
C GLN A 192 -3.60 12.82 -7.67
N GLU A 193 -4.22 11.75 -8.17
CA GLU A 193 -5.07 11.77 -9.35
C GLU A 193 -6.25 12.74 -9.16
N GLU A 194 -6.92 12.66 -8.02
CA GLU A 194 -7.99 13.59 -7.68
C GLU A 194 -7.49 15.05 -7.60
N ARG A 195 -6.29 15.30 -7.07
CA ARG A 195 -5.70 16.65 -6.99
C ARG A 195 -5.39 17.21 -8.38
N VAL A 196 -4.67 16.44 -9.21
CA VAL A 196 -4.33 16.82 -10.59
C VAL A 196 -5.61 17.09 -11.38
N LYS A 197 -6.63 16.23 -11.22
CA LYS A 197 -7.94 16.41 -11.85
C LYS A 197 -8.61 17.73 -11.44
N ARG A 198 -8.65 18.05 -10.14
CA ARG A 198 -9.21 19.33 -9.67
C ARG A 198 -8.42 20.54 -10.17
N GLN A 199 -7.09 20.44 -10.25
CA GLN A 199 -6.24 21.51 -10.80
C GLN A 199 -6.47 21.71 -12.30
N LEU A 200 -6.62 20.63 -13.07
CA LEU A 200 -6.95 20.66 -14.49
C LEU A 200 -8.34 21.25 -14.76
N GLU A 201 -9.34 20.87 -13.96
CA GLU A 201 -10.69 21.46 -14.02
C GLU A 201 -10.65 22.97 -13.69
N ARG A 202 -9.79 23.39 -12.75
CA ARG A 202 -9.60 24.79 -12.41
C ARG A 202 -8.91 25.58 -13.50
N SER A 203 -7.82 25.07 -14.11
CA SER A 203 -7.19 25.76 -15.24
C SER A 203 -8.15 25.88 -16.43
N ARG A 204 -8.97 24.84 -16.67
CA ARG A 204 -10.01 24.85 -17.70
C ARG A 204 -11.13 25.84 -17.41
N THR A 205 -11.51 26.02 -16.14
CA THR A 205 -12.56 26.98 -15.74
C THR A 205 -12.06 28.41 -15.64
N LEU A 206 -10.79 28.66 -15.30
CA LEU A 206 -10.18 29.99 -15.38
C LEU A 206 -10.16 30.49 -16.84
N GLY A 207 -9.79 29.61 -17.79
CA GLY A 207 -9.86 29.94 -19.22
C GLY A 207 -11.29 30.22 -19.71
N SER A 208 -12.29 29.50 -19.20
CA SER A 208 -13.69 29.73 -19.59
C SER A 208 -14.34 30.90 -18.85
N SER A 209 -13.90 31.22 -17.62
CA SER A 209 -14.34 32.39 -16.86
C SER A 209 -13.80 33.68 -17.48
N ALA A 210 -12.50 33.73 -17.80
CA ALA A 210 -11.91 34.86 -18.51
C ALA A 210 -12.58 35.08 -19.89
N ALA A 211 -12.88 34.01 -20.61
CA ALA A 211 -13.62 34.08 -21.88
C ALA A 211 -15.09 34.53 -21.71
N ARG A 212 -15.74 34.24 -20.56
CA ARG A 212 -17.10 34.72 -20.26
C ARG A 212 -17.10 36.18 -19.81
N GLU A 213 -16.10 36.60 -19.04
CA GLU A 213 -15.93 37.97 -18.56
C GLU A 213 -15.58 38.93 -19.72
N MET A 214 -14.74 38.49 -20.65
CA MET A 214 -14.48 39.22 -21.91
C MET A 214 -15.74 39.32 -22.78
N ARG A 215 -16.64 38.33 -22.76
CA ARG A 215 -17.94 38.42 -23.43
C ARG A 215 -18.94 39.31 -22.72
N SER A 216 -18.90 39.44 -21.39
CA SER A 216 -19.80 40.36 -20.67
C SER A 216 -19.33 41.81 -20.76
N LEU A 217 -18.02 42.05 -20.79
CA LEU A 217 -17.45 43.38 -21.06
C LEU A 217 -17.70 43.85 -22.50
N GLY A 218 -17.82 42.93 -23.46
CA GLY A 218 -18.22 43.24 -24.84
C GLY A 218 -19.74 43.35 -25.06
N SER A 219 -20.56 43.24 -24.02
CA SER A 219 -22.03 43.24 -24.13
C SER A 219 -22.73 44.11 -23.09
N GLU A 220 -22.21 45.31 -22.81
CA GLU A 220 -23.00 46.38 -22.18
C GLU A 220 -23.71 47.19 -23.27
N PRO A 221 -25.02 47.00 -23.51
CA PRO A 221 -25.81 48.03 -24.19
C PRO A 221 -25.97 49.20 -23.22
N LEU A 222 -25.29 50.32 -23.52
CA LEU A 222 -25.48 51.60 -22.83
C LEU A 222 -26.99 51.92 -22.78
N SER A 223 -27.55 51.91 -21.58
CA SER A 223 -28.87 52.51 -21.33
C SER A 223 -28.67 54.00 -21.04
N PRO A 224 -29.50 54.90 -21.59
CA PRO A 224 -29.31 56.34 -21.45
C PRO A 224 -29.56 56.81 -20.00
N PRO A 225 -29.01 57.98 -19.61
CA PRO A 225 -29.14 58.47 -18.24
C PRO A 225 -30.56 59.01 -17.98
N GLU A 226 -31.28 58.44 -17.02
CA GLU A 226 -32.54 59.00 -16.50
C GLU A 226 -32.29 59.98 -15.33
N PRO A 227 -33.18 60.98 -15.11
CA PRO A 227 -32.99 62.10 -14.19
C PRO A 227 -33.23 61.73 -12.71
N PRO A 228 -32.87 62.60 -11.75
CA PRO A 228 -32.75 62.22 -10.35
C PRO A 228 -34.10 62.28 -9.62
N GLY A 229 -34.48 61.17 -8.99
CA GLY A 229 -35.49 61.20 -7.93
C GLY A 229 -36.26 59.91 -7.69
N ALA A 230 -35.70 58.98 -6.91
CA ALA A 230 -36.43 58.14 -5.93
C ALA A 230 -35.46 57.24 -5.15
N ALA A 231 -35.79 57.01 -3.88
CA ALA A 231 -34.98 56.41 -2.81
C ALA A 231 -34.56 54.92 -3.03
N PRO A 232 -33.55 54.42 -2.29
CA PRO A 232 -32.95 53.11 -2.53
C PRO A 232 -33.75 51.99 -1.86
N SER A 233 -34.00 50.90 -2.60
CA SER A 233 -34.35 49.59 -2.02
C SER A 233 -33.24 48.58 -2.35
N SER A 234 -32.22 48.56 -1.50
CA SER A 234 -31.17 47.54 -1.49
C SER A 234 -31.77 46.18 -1.14
N SER A 235 -32.13 45.38 -2.15
CA SER A 235 -32.47 43.97 -2.00
C SER A 235 -31.21 43.12 -2.18
N TRP A 236 -30.52 42.85 -1.07
CA TRP A 236 -29.24 42.14 -1.00
C TRP A 236 -29.40 40.64 -0.67
N LEU A 237 -30.47 39.99 -1.14
CA LEU A 237 -30.75 38.59 -0.79
C LEU A 237 -31.33 37.81 -1.99
N GLY A 238 -30.65 36.73 -2.36
CA GLY A 238 -31.32 35.56 -2.94
C GLY A 238 -30.81 35.07 -4.28
N GLY A 239 -29.53 34.70 -4.37
CA GLY A 239 -28.96 34.04 -5.56
C GLY A 239 -28.24 32.74 -5.22
N ALA A 240 -28.93 31.77 -4.61
CA ALA A 240 -28.41 30.42 -4.43
C ALA A 240 -29.52 29.39 -4.60
N SER A 241 -29.22 28.32 -5.34
CA SER A 241 -30.02 27.13 -5.66
C SER A 241 -31.24 27.40 -6.56
N SER A 242 -31.54 26.64 -7.62
CA SER A 242 -31.34 25.20 -7.82
C SER A 242 -31.55 24.83 -9.29
N SER A 243 -30.55 24.20 -9.90
CA SER A 243 -30.68 23.50 -11.17
C SER A 243 -31.12 22.06 -10.91
N PHE A 244 -32.42 21.78 -10.79
CA PHE A 244 -32.93 20.41 -10.87
C PHE A 244 -34.31 20.38 -11.54
N LEU A 245 -34.50 19.36 -12.39
CA LEU A 245 -35.75 18.91 -13.06
C LEU A 245 -36.14 19.77 -14.29
N SER A 246 -36.39 19.23 -15.49
CA SER A 246 -37.01 17.95 -15.80
C SER A 246 -36.71 17.51 -17.24
N ALA A 247 -36.48 16.22 -17.43
CA ALA A 247 -36.47 15.54 -18.72
C ALA A 247 -37.89 15.11 -19.10
N THR A 248 -38.30 15.23 -20.37
CA THR A 248 -39.13 14.22 -21.10
C THR A 248 -39.67 14.71 -22.46
N MET A 249 -39.43 13.88 -23.51
CA MET A 249 -40.18 13.68 -24.78
C MET A 249 -40.40 14.89 -25.73
N GLY A 250 -40.26 14.86 -27.06
CA GLY A 250 -39.97 13.83 -28.05
C GLY A 250 -40.57 14.23 -29.43
N SER A 251 -39.71 14.44 -30.45
CA SER A 251 -39.95 14.36 -31.93
C SER A 251 -40.74 15.47 -32.67
N PRO A 252 -40.63 15.66 -34.02
CA PRO A 252 -39.49 15.52 -34.96
C PRO A 252 -39.22 16.80 -35.82
N SER A 253 -38.08 16.80 -36.52
CA SER A 253 -37.65 17.69 -37.65
C SER A 253 -38.63 17.64 -38.86
N PRO A 254 -38.58 18.45 -39.94
CA PRO A 254 -37.56 19.45 -40.36
C PRO A 254 -38.11 20.78 -40.95
N GLN A 255 -37.29 21.84 -41.04
CA GLN A 255 -37.23 22.68 -42.25
C GLN A 255 -36.09 23.69 -42.25
N ARG A 256 -35.31 23.56 -43.33
CA ARG A 256 -34.29 24.46 -43.85
C ARG A 256 -34.95 25.78 -44.25
N ALA A 257 -34.59 26.88 -43.60
CA ALA A 257 -34.85 28.22 -44.11
C ALA A 257 -33.57 29.05 -43.96
N SER A 258 -33.21 29.64 -45.09
CA SER A 258 -32.10 30.54 -45.36
C SER A 258 -31.88 31.60 -44.30
N VAL A 259 -30.60 31.81 -43.99
CA VAL A 259 -30.06 33.03 -43.40
C VAL A 259 -30.60 34.26 -44.17
N PRO A 260 -31.35 35.17 -43.54
CA PRO A 260 -31.42 36.54 -44.02
C PRO A 260 -30.18 37.23 -43.47
N VAL A 261 -29.26 37.59 -44.35
CA VAL A 261 -28.25 38.61 -44.07
C VAL A 261 -29.04 39.90 -43.82
N PRO A 262 -29.00 40.53 -42.63
CA PRO A 262 -29.46 41.90 -42.49
C PRO A 262 -28.44 42.76 -43.23
N GLU A 263 -28.87 43.23 -44.39
CA GLU A 263 -28.26 44.30 -45.16
C GLU A 263 -27.97 45.48 -44.23
N LEU A 264 -26.68 45.82 -44.10
CA LEU A 264 -26.20 46.97 -43.38
C LEU A 264 -26.68 48.24 -44.10
N ALA A 265 -27.87 48.71 -43.72
CA ALA A 265 -28.26 50.09 -43.95
C ALA A 265 -27.38 50.94 -43.01
N ILE A 266 -26.33 51.53 -43.58
CA ILE A 266 -25.50 52.53 -42.92
C ILE A 266 -26.31 53.84 -42.92
N PRO A 267 -26.80 54.36 -41.79
CA PRO A 267 -27.18 55.76 -41.71
C PRO A 267 -25.87 56.54 -41.61
N SER A 268 -25.54 57.25 -42.67
CA SER A 268 -24.58 58.34 -42.66
C SER A 268 -25.17 59.49 -41.83
N ASP A 269 -24.70 59.62 -40.59
CA ASP A 269 -24.59 60.91 -39.91
C ASP A 269 -23.14 60.98 -39.42
N ASP A 270 -22.38 61.87 -40.05
CA ASP A 270 -21.13 62.41 -39.53
C ASP A 270 -21.48 63.25 -38.29
N ASP A 271 -21.08 62.79 -37.11
CA ASP A 271 -20.38 63.56 -36.09
C ASP A 271 -20.20 62.66 -34.84
N ASP A 272 -19.02 62.76 -34.25
CA ASP A 272 -18.51 62.03 -33.08
C ASP A 272 -18.08 60.56 -33.33
N ASP A 273 -16.95 60.42 -34.03
CA ASP A 273 -15.93 59.44 -33.63
C ASP A 273 -15.51 59.77 -32.18
N GLU A 274 -16.36 59.44 -31.20
CA GLU A 274 -15.90 59.20 -29.84
C GLU A 274 -15.12 57.89 -29.89
N ASP A 275 -13.88 57.99 -30.38
CA ASP A 275 -12.80 57.12 -29.94
C ASP A 275 -12.99 56.97 -28.43
N ILE A 276 -13.46 55.80 -28.00
CA ILE A 276 -13.59 55.46 -26.59
C ILE A 276 -12.15 55.37 -26.06
N GLU A 277 -11.56 56.53 -25.81
CA GLU A 277 -10.27 56.69 -25.19
C GLU A 277 -10.45 56.25 -23.74
N LEU A 278 -10.29 54.95 -23.51
CA LEU A 278 -10.06 54.39 -22.19
C LEU A 278 -9.13 55.35 -21.44
N SER A 279 -9.56 55.87 -20.30
CA SER A 279 -8.71 56.81 -19.56
C SER A 279 -7.32 56.18 -19.38
N GLN A 280 -6.26 56.97 -19.49
CA GLN A 280 -4.89 56.45 -19.42
C GLN A 280 -4.66 55.56 -18.18
N SER A 281 -5.42 55.82 -17.09
CA SER A 281 -5.47 55.01 -15.88
C SER A 281 -6.15 53.63 -16.04
N GLN A 282 -7.21 53.52 -16.84
CA GLN A 282 -7.96 52.30 -17.09
C GLN A 282 -7.22 51.36 -18.07
N ILE A 283 -6.49 51.92 -19.04
CA ILE A 283 -5.57 51.16 -19.91
C ILE A 283 -4.47 50.53 -19.06
N LEU A 284 -3.83 51.32 -18.18
CA LEU A 284 -2.83 50.82 -17.25
C LEU A 284 -3.39 49.70 -16.35
N GLN A 285 -4.62 49.84 -15.87
CA GLN A 285 -5.27 48.81 -15.08
C GLN A 285 -5.48 47.51 -15.90
N PHE A 286 -6.00 47.59 -17.12
CA PHE A 286 -6.17 46.43 -17.99
C PHE A 286 -4.85 45.76 -18.37
N GLU A 287 -3.80 46.53 -18.63
CA GLU A 287 -2.47 45.98 -18.90
C GLU A 287 -1.92 45.23 -17.68
N THR A 288 -2.07 45.79 -16.47
CA THR A 288 -1.66 45.13 -15.23
C THR A 288 -2.49 43.89 -14.92
N GLU A 289 -3.79 43.91 -15.20
CA GLU A 289 -4.69 42.78 -15.00
C GLU A 289 -4.39 41.65 -16.00
N ASN A 290 -4.22 41.97 -17.28
CA ASN A 290 -3.82 41.00 -18.30
C ASN A 290 -2.46 40.37 -17.99
N ALA A 291 -1.48 41.17 -17.55
CA ALA A 291 -0.18 40.66 -17.12
C ALA A 291 -0.31 39.73 -15.90
N ASN A 292 -1.19 40.05 -14.95
CA ASN A 292 -1.45 39.21 -13.78
C ASN A 292 -2.16 37.90 -14.15
N ILE A 293 -3.15 37.94 -15.05
CA ILE A 293 -3.83 36.75 -15.58
C ILE A 293 -2.82 35.83 -16.28
N LEU A 294 -1.99 36.37 -17.18
CA LEU A 294 -0.98 35.57 -17.89
C LEU A 294 0.01 34.93 -16.93
N ARG A 295 0.44 35.68 -15.90
CA ARG A 295 1.32 35.14 -14.86
C ARG A 295 0.65 34.01 -14.07
N ASN A 296 -0.61 34.17 -13.68
CA ASN A 296 -1.37 33.13 -13.00
C ASN A 296 -1.57 31.88 -13.87
N VAL A 297 -1.86 32.07 -15.16
CA VAL A 297 -1.97 30.97 -16.12
C VAL A 297 -0.63 30.24 -16.26
N GLN A 298 0.48 30.96 -16.33
CA GLN A 298 1.81 30.37 -16.38
C GLN A 298 2.12 29.56 -15.10
N ASP A 299 1.88 30.14 -13.92
CA ASP A 299 2.11 29.50 -12.62
C ASP A 299 1.22 28.24 -12.43
N THR A 300 -0.04 28.31 -12.86
CA THR A 300 -0.95 27.15 -12.79
C THR A 300 -0.54 26.05 -13.74
N LEU A 301 -0.05 26.38 -14.94
CA LEU A 301 0.44 25.41 -15.91
C LEU A 301 1.72 24.71 -15.40
N GLU A 302 2.66 25.46 -14.84
CA GLU A 302 3.86 24.88 -14.21
C GLU A 302 3.50 23.94 -13.05
N SER A 303 2.56 24.36 -12.20
CA SER A 303 2.08 23.52 -11.09
C SER A 303 1.40 22.24 -11.59
N VAL A 304 0.64 22.29 -12.69
CA VAL A 304 0.00 21.09 -13.28
C VAL A 304 1.05 20.15 -13.85
N GLN A 305 2.01 20.67 -14.62
CA GLN A 305 3.11 19.85 -15.17
C GLN A 305 3.92 19.18 -14.06
N GLN A 306 4.23 19.89 -12.98
CA GLN A 306 4.92 19.32 -11.84
C GLN A 306 4.09 18.23 -11.15
N ALA A 307 2.78 18.43 -11.01
CA ALA A 307 1.89 17.45 -10.42
C ALA A 307 1.75 16.19 -11.31
N GLU A 308 1.71 16.35 -12.63
CA GLU A 308 1.72 15.24 -13.60
C GLU A 308 3.02 14.43 -13.53
N ALA A 309 4.18 15.07 -13.45
CA ALA A 309 5.47 14.38 -13.31
C ALA A 309 5.50 13.53 -12.03
N ARG A 310 5.05 14.09 -10.90
CA ARG A 310 4.95 13.35 -9.63
C ARG A 310 3.94 12.21 -9.69
N LEU A 311 2.83 12.40 -10.41
CA LEU A 311 1.84 11.36 -10.64
C LEU A 311 2.43 10.19 -11.45
N MET A 312 3.23 10.48 -12.48
CA MET A 312 3.92 9.45 -13.25
C MET A 312 4.88 8.66 -12.36
N ASP A 313 5.67 9.33 -11.53
CA ASP A 313 6.62 8.68 -10.61
C ASP A 313 5.91 7.73 -9.61
N ILE A 314 4.82 8.18 -8.96
CA ILE A 314 4.09 7.32 -8.02
C ILE A 314 3.43 6.15 -8.75
N SER A 315 2.96 6.37 -9.99
CA SER A 315 2.35 5.31 -10.79
C SER A 315 3.36 4.25 -11.20
N ALA A 316 4.60 4.65 -11.49
CA ALA A 316 5.70 3.74 -11.79
C ALA A 316 6.05 2.89 -10.55
N LEU A 317 6.20 3.52 -9.39
CA LEU A 317 6.45 2.83 -8.12
C LEU A 317 5.32 1.84 -7.80
N GLN A 318 4.07 2.25 -7.95
CA GLN A 318 2.92 1.39 -7.71
C GLN A 318 2.91 0.19 -8.66
N MET A 319 3.15 0.41 -9.96
CA MET A 319 3.21 -0.65 -10.96
C MET A 319 4.32 -1.66 -10.64
N GLU A 320 5.48 -1.18 -10.21
CA GLU A 320 6.58 -2.03 -9.76
C GLU A 320 6.16 -2.90 -8.57
N LEU A 321 5.55 -2.31 -7.55
CA LEU A 321 5.07 -3.03 -6.37
C LEU A 321 4.01 -4.08 -6.70
N VAL A 322 3.03 -3.75 -7.53
CA VAL A 322 1.96 -4.68 -7.93
C VAL A 322 2.54 -5.83 -8.78
N THR A 323 3.47 -5.52 -9.68
CA THR A 323 4.18 -6.53 -10.47
C THR A 323 4.98 -7.46 -9.57
N HIS A 324 5.69 -6.89 -8.59
CA HIS A 324 6.47 -7.64 -7.61
C HIS A 324 5.58 -8.54 -6.75
N LEU A 325 4.48 -8.01 -6.22
CA LEU A 325 3.48 -8.74 -5.45
C LEU A 325 2.90 -9.93 -6.23
N THR A 326 2.60 -9.74 -7.52
CA THR A 326 2.03 -10.79 -8.37
C THR A 326 3.00 -11.96 -8.51
N LYS A 327 4.29 -11.66 -8.78
CA LYS A 327 5.35 -12.68 -8.84
C LYS A 327 5.55 -13.35 -7.47
N GLN A 328 5.57 -12.57 -6.41
CA GLN A 328 5.79 -13.06 -5.05
C GLN A 328 4.64 -13.94 -4.54
N THR A 329 3.39 -13.66 -4.94
CA THR A 329 2.23 -14.47 -4.55
C THR A 329 2.38 -15.91 -5.04
N GLN A 330 2.72 -16.09 -6.32
CA GLN A 330 2.95 -17.42 -6.90
C GLN A 330 4.08 -18.18 -6.20
N LEU A 331 5.19 -17.51 -5.89
CA LEU A 331 6.32 -18.11 -5.20
C LEU A 331 6.00 -18.46 -3.75
N THR A 332 5.24 -17.61 -3.06
CA THR A 332 4.85 -17.81 -1.65
C THR A 332 3.89 -18.99 -1.53
N ASP A 333 2.93 -19.12 -2.45
CA ASP A 333 2.00 -20.25 -2.49
C ASP A 333 2.75 -21.57 -2.71
N GLN A 334 3.72 -21.60 -3.64
CA GLN A 334 4.56 -22.77 -3.87
C GLN A 334 5.38 -23.15 -2.64
N LEU A 335 6.07 -22.18 -2.01
CA LEU A 335 6.84 -22.42 -0.79
C LEU A 335 5.98 -22.94 0.36
N PHE A 336 4.74 -22.44 0.46
CA PHE A 336 3.79 -22.88 1.48
C PHE A 336 3.31 -24.32 1.24
N GLU A 337 2.94 -24.66 0.01
CA GLU A 337 2.58 -26.03 -0.37
C GLU A 337 3.74 -27.01 -0.14
N ASP A 338 4.95 -26.63 -0.52
CA ASP A 338 6.17 -27.42 -0.33
C ASP A 338 6.45 -27.65 1.16
N ALA A 339 6.30 -26.63 2.00
CA ALA A 339 6.50 -26.74 3.45
C ALA A 339 5.48 -27.70 4.09
N ILE A 340 4.20 -27.65 3.66
CA ILE A 340 3.15 -28.56 4.14
C ILE A 340 3.42 -30.00 3.67
N ALA A 341 3.74 -30.19 2.39
CA ALA A 341 4.03 -31.50 1.82
C ALA A 341 5.24 -32.14 2.53
N THR A 342 6.30 -31.36 2.74
CA THR A 342 7.50 -31.77 3.45
C THR A 342 7.21 -32.17 4.90
N THR A 343 6.39 -31.40 5.61
CA THR A 343 5.99 -31.75 6.98
C THR A 343 5.21 -33.06 7.03
N SER A 344 4.23 -33.24 6.14
CA SER A 344 3.40 -34.44 6.10
C SER A 344 4.21 -35.71 5.78
N THR A 345 5.24 -35.57 4.95
CA THR A 345 6.12 -36.69 4.57
C THR A 345 7.07 -37.06 5.70
N VAL A 346 7.59 -36.07 6.44
CA VAL A 346 8.41 -36.31 7.64
C VAL A 346 7.60 -36.92 8.78
N GLU A 347 6.36 -36.48 8.99
CA GLU A 347 5.47 -37.08 9.98
C GLU A 347 5.24 -38.57 9.68
N LYS A 348 4.87 -38.90 8.43
CA LYS A 348 4.71 -40.29 7.98
C LYS A 348 6.02 -41.07 8.09
N GLY A 349 7.15 -40.46 7.75
CA GLY A 349 8.48 -41.06 7.88
C GLY A 349 8.83 -41.40 9.34
N ASN A 350 8.54 -40.50 10.27
CA ASN A 350 8.75 -40.73 11.70
C ASN A 350 7.89 -41.88 12.25
N VAL A 351 6.64 -41.97 11.81
CA VAL A 351 5.76 -43.10 12.16
C VAL A 351 6.35 -44.42 11.64
N GLN A 352 6.78 -44.45 10.38
CA GLN A 352 7.41 -45.64 9.78
C GLN A 352 8.70 -46.03 10.50
N LEU A 353 9.54 -45.07 10.91
CA LEU A 353 10.75 -45.33 11.72
C LEU A 353 10.40 -45.92 13.09
N GLN A 354 9.34 -45.42 13.72
CA GLN A 354 8.88 -45.95 15.00
C GLN A 354 8.33 -47.38 14.87
N GLU A 355 7.57 -47.66 13.81
CA GLU A 355 7.10 -49.00 13.48
C GLU A 355 8.24 -49.95 13.15
N ALA A 356 9.20 -49.52 12.32
CA ALA A 356 10.39 -50.31 12.00
C ALA A 356 11.21 -50.63 13.26
N ARG A 357 11.33 -49.69 14.19
CA ARG A 357 12.00 -49.92 15.49
C ARG A 357 11.24 -50.94 16.35
N ARG A 358 9.90 -50.94 16.34
CA ARG A 358 9.09 -51.95 17.04
C ARG A 358 9.30 -53.32 16.41
N ARG A 359 9.13 -53.44 15.08
CA ARG A 359 9.37 -54.68 14.33
C ARG A 359 10.78 -55.25 14.53
N GLY A 360 11.79 -54.38 14.59
CA GLY A 360 13.18 -54.80 14.83
C GLY A 360 13.39 -55.41 16.23
N LYS A 361 12.65 -54.98 17.25
CA LYS A 361 12.69 -55.60 18.59
C LYS A 361 11.98 -56.95 18.59
N ASP A 362 10.82 -57.01 17.95
CA ASP A 362 10.01 -58.24 17.87
C ASP A 362 10.76 -59.33 17.09
N SER A 363 11.40 -58.97 15.97
CA SER A 363 12.26 -59.87 15.20
C SER A 363 13.45 -60.41 16.01
N ARG A 364 14.14 -59.55 16.77
CA ARG A 364 15.25 -59.98 17.64
C ARG A 364 14.78 -60.91 18.76
N LEU A 365 13.62 -60.64 19.35
CA LEU A 365 13.01 -61.51 20.36
C LEU A 365 12.67 -62.88 19.76
N PHE A 366 12.06 -62.90 18.58
CA PHE A 366 11.69 -64.14 17.89
C PHE A 366 12.91 -64.99 17.54
N ILE A 367 13.98 -64.37 17.04
CA ILE A 367 15.26 -65.07 16.75
C ILE A 367 15.86 -65.66 18.04
N LEU A 368 15.82 -64.92 19.15
CA LEU A 368 16.31 -65.42 20.45
C LEU A 368 15.50 -66.63 20.93
N VAL A 369 14.18 -66.55 20.89
CA VAL A 369 13.29 -67.65 21.27
C VAL A 369 13.52 -68.87 20.39
N PHE A 370 13.67 -68.67 19.07
CA PHE A 370 13.99 -69.74 18.13
C PHE A 370 15.33 -70.41 18.44
N LEU A 371 16.38 -69.63 18.70
CA LEU A 371 17.71 -70.17 18.99
C LEU A 371 17.74 -70.94 20.31
N VAL A 372 17.07 -70.43 21.35
CA VAL A 372 16.91 -71.14 22.63
C VAL A 372 16.11 -72.43 22.43
N GLY A 373 14.98 -72.38 21.73
CA GLY A 373 14.16 -73.57 21.44
C GLY A 373 14.92 -74.64 20.66
N ALA A 374 15.66 -74.24 19.61
CA ALA A 374 16.51 -75.14 18.84
C ALA A 374 17.63 -75.76 19.68
N SER A 375 18.28 -74.97 20.56
CA SER A 375 19.31 -75.48 21.47
C SER A 375 18.76 -76.52 22.46
N MET A 376 17.54 -76.30 22.97
CA MET A 376 16.88 -77.22 23.90
C MET A 376 16.45 -78.51 23.18
N ALA A 377 15.98 -78.41 21.93
CA ALA A 377 15.63 -79.57 21.11
C ALA A 377 16.86 -80.45 20.81
N LEU A 378 18.01 -79.84 20.50
CA LEU A 378 19.27 -80.58 20.31
C LEU A 378 19.74 -81.29 21.59
N LEU A 379 19.55 -80.66 22.76
CA LEU A 379 19.90 -81.26 24.04
C LEU A 379 19.03 -82.48 24.37
N PHE A 380 17.73 -82.41 24.09
CA PHE A 380 16.81 -83.53 24.24
C PHE A 380 17.12 -84.68 23.27
N LEU A 381 17.46 -84.37 22.02
CA LEU A 381 17.79 -85.36 20.99
C LEU A 381 19.15 -86.04 21.20
N HIS A 382 20.03 -85.43 21.99
CA HIS A 382 21.29 -86.04 22.41
C HIS A 382 21.15 -86.87 23.69
N TYR A 383 20.19 -86.53 24.55
CA TYR A 383 19.96 -87.23 25.83
C TYR A 383 19.18 -88.55 25.68
N TYR A 384 18.43 -88.71 24.58
CA TYR A 384 17.67 -89.89 24.23
C TYR A 384 18.29 -90.57 23.01
#